data_AF-A0A7C9U3Z3-F1
#
_entry.id   AF-A0A7C9U3Z3-F1
#
_cell.length_a   1.000
_cell.length_b   1.000
_cell.length_c   1.000
_cell.angle_alpha   90.00
_cell.angle_beta   90.00
_cell.angle_gamma   90.00
#
_symmetry.space_group_name_H-M   'P 1'
#
loop_
_entity.id
_entity.type
_entity.pdbx_description
1 polymer ?
#
loop_
_entity_poly.entity_id
_entity_poly.type
_entity_poly.pdbx_seq_one_letter_code
_entity_poly.pdbx_strand_id
1 'polypeptide(L)' 'MSNGKTDTIGALLVAIASTRLAAAGLDFPKEHLVSEPELTLYDLLESERDNAYPYYNALLSSLNSFCNAIEQRR' A
#
# COMPACT_ATOMS: atom_id res chain seq x y z
N MET A 1 -18.33 -15.32 -6.77
CA MET A 1 -17.22 -14.80 -7.60
C MET A 1 -16.69 -13.56 -6.89
N SER A 2 -15.67 -13.73 -6.03
CA SER A 2 -15.08 -12.63 -5.28
C SER A 2 -14.12 -11.91 -6.21
N ASN A 3 -14.62 -10.94 -6.97
CA ASN A 3 -13.79 -10.01 -7.73
C ASN A 3 -12.86 -9.34 -6.71
N GLY A 4 -11.58 -9.71 -6.71
CA GLY A 4 -10.61 -9.16 -5.76
C GLY A 4 -10.61 -7.65 -5.91
N LYS A 5 -11.23 -6.94 -4.97
CA LYS A 5 -11.26 -5.47 -4.99
C LYS A 5 -9.81 -5.00 -4.88
N THR A 6 -9.26 -4.53 -5.99
CA THR A 6 -7.94 -3.87 -6.08
C THR A 6 -7.91 -2.57 -5.29
N ASP A 7 -9.08 -2.06 -4.89
CA ASP A 7 -9.28 -0.83 -4.12
C ASP A 7 -9.43 -1.09 -2.61
N THR A 8 -8.85 -2.17 -2.10
CA THR A 8 -8.75 -2.38 -0.65
C THR A 8 -7.52 -1.67 -0.10
N ILE A 9 -7.60 -1.23 1.16
CA ILE A 9 -6.47 -0.61 1.88
C ILE A 9 -5.18 -1.44 1.70
N GLY A 10 -5.27 -2.77 1.85
CA GLY A 10 -4.12 -3.67 1.68
C GLY A 10 -3.56 -3.69 0.25
N ALA A 11 -4.42 -3.73 -0.76
CA ALA A 11 -4.00 -3.70 -2.16
C ALA A 11 -3.31 -2.37 -2.52
N LEU A 12 -3.84 -1.25 -2.01
CA LEU A 12 -3.25 0.08 -2.21
C LEU A 12 -1.89 0.20 -1.51
N LEU A 13 -1.73 -0.32 -0.29
CA LEU A 13 -0.44 -0.36 0.40
C LEU A 13 0.60 -1.21 -0.35
N VAL A 14 0.18 -2.36 -0.90
CA VAL A 14 1.06 -3.18 -1.74
C VAL A 14 1.43 -2.43 -3.02
N ALA A 15 0.51 -1.69 -3.63
CA ALA A 15 0.78 -0.87 -4.80
C ALA A 15 1.81 0.25 -4.50
N ILE A 16 1.66 0.93 -3.35
CA ILE A 16 2.61 1.96 -2.87
C ILE A 16 4.01 1.38 -2.68
N ALA A 17 4.12 0.23 -2.00
CA ALA A 17 5.41 -0.40 -1.73
C ALA A 17 5.95 -1.29 -2.87
N SER A 18 5.18 -1.48 -3.95
CA SER A 18 5.47 -2.45 -5.02
C SER A 18 6.89 -2.31 -5.57
N THR A 19 7.33 -1.07 -5.83
CA THR A 19 8.67 -0.76 -6.31
C THR A 19 9.77 -1.19 -5.32
N ARG A 20 9.58 -0.93 -4.03
CA ARG A 20 10.55 -1.27 -2.98
C ARG A 20 10.59 -2.76 -2.71
N LEU A 21 9.43 -3.39 -2.65
CA LEU A 21 9.32 -4.82 -2.46
C LEU A 21 9.91 -5.57 -3.67
N ALA A 22 9.75 -5.06 -4.90
CA ALA A 22 10.40 -5.58 -6.10
C ALA A 22 11.93 -5.46 -6.02
N ALA A 23 12.47 -4.34 -5.55
CA ALA A 23 13.90 -4.20 -5.28
C ALA A 23 14.39 -5.19 -4.20
N ALA A 24 13.54 -5.49 -3.22
CA ALA A 24 13.76 -6.53 -2.22
C ALA A 24 13.55 -7.97 -2.74
N GLY A 25 13.30 -8.16 -4.03
CA GLY A 25 13.21 -9.47 -4.69
C GLY A 25 11.86 -10.17 -4.58
N LEU A 26 10.81 -9.45 -4.16
CA LEU A 26 9.44 -9.92 -4.23
C LEU A 26 8.85 -9.45 -5.56
N ASP A 27 8.55 -10.37 -6.48
CA ASP A 27 7.97 -10.00 -7.77
C ASP A 27 6.44 -9.84 -7.66
N PHE A 28 5.89 -8.78 -8.28
CA PHE A 28 4.45 -8.51 -8.28
C PHE A 28 3.98 -8.10 -9.67
N PRO A 29 2.77 -8.50 -10.08
CA PRO A 29 2.18 -8.05 -11.33
C PRO A 29 1.87 -6.55 -11.27
N LYS A 30 2.62 -5.76 -12.04
CA LYS A 30 2.47 -4.29 -12.09
C LYS A 30 1.28 -3.83 -12.95
N GLU A 31 0.73 -4.72 -13.77
CA GLU A 31 -0.34 -4.42 -14.74
C GLU A 31 -1.67 -4.01 -14.10
N HIS A 32 -1.87 -4.32 -12.82
CA HIS A 32 -3.10 -3.99 -12.07
C HIS A 32 -2.87 -2.98 -10.94
N LEU A 33 -1.71 -2.33 -10.91
CA LEU A 33 -1.45 -1.30 -9.90
C LEU A 33 -2.18 -0.02 -10.27
N VAL A 34 -2.93 0.52 -9.30
CA VAL A 34 -3.57 1.83 -9.39
C VAL A 34 -2.49 2.88 -9.65
N SER A 35 -2.74 3.82 -10.57
CA SER A 35 -1.74 4.83 -10.98
C SER A 35 -1.34 5.77 -9.83
N GLU A 36 -2.26 6.07 -8.92
CA GLU A 36 -2.05 7.00 -7.80
C GLU A 36 -2.50 6.35 -6.48
N PRO A 37 -1.83 5.27 -6.03
CA PRO A 37 -2.33 4.44 -4.95
C PRO A 37 -2.34 5.17 -3.60
N GLU A 38 -1.48 6.18 -3.41
CA GLU A 38 -1.46 7.05 -2.22
C GLU A 38 -2.70 7.94 -2.15
N LEU A 39 -3.09 8.58 -3.26
CA LEU A 39 -4.28 9.42 -3.34
C LEU A 39 -5.55 8.58 -3.21
N THR A 40 -5.62 7.43 -3.89
CA THR A 40 -6.75 6.50 -3.76
C THR A 40 -6.88 5.96 -2.34
N LEU A 41 -5.76 5.68 -1.65
CA LEU A 41 -5.79 5.27 -0.25
C LEU A 41 -6.33 6.39 0.64
N TYR A 42 -5.87 7.62 0.43
CA TYR A 42 -6.32 8.75 1.21
C TYR A 42 -7.83 9.02 1.02
N ASP A 43 -8.31 9.02 -0.24
CA ASP A 43 -9.73 9.20 -0.58
C ASP A 43 -10.62 8.09 0.03
N LEU A 44 -10.18 6.84 -0.07
CA LEU A 44 -10.87 5.71 0.56
C LEU A 44 -10.96 5.89 2.08
N LEU A 45 -9.86 6.28 2.74
CA LEU A 45 -9.84 6.49 4.18
C LEU A 45 -10.69 7.68 4.62
N GLU A 46 -10.71 8.76 3.83
CA GLU A 46 -11.57 9.93 4.07
C GLU A 46 -13.05 9.56 3.96
N SER A 47 -13.40 8.71 2.99
CA SER A 47 -14.78 8.23 2.82
C SER A 47 -15.26 7.31 3.96
N GLU A 48 -14.36 6.56 4.60
CA GLU A 48 -14.71 5.66 5.69
C GLU A 48 -14.59 6.31 7.08
N ARG A 49 -13.84 7.41 7.23
CA ARG A 49 -13.47 7.97 8.54
C ARG A 49 -13.33 9.49 8.54
N ASP A 50 -13.87 10.11 9.58
CA ASP A 50 -13.75 11.56 9.86
C ASP A 50 -12.31 12.07 10.06
N ASN A 51 -11.36 11.20 10.47
CA ASN A 51 -9.97 11.58 10.71
C ASN A 51 -9.00 10.59 10.06
N ALA A 52 -8.95 10.65 8.72
CA ALA A 52 -8.16 9.75 7.89
C ALA A 52 -6.64 9.96 8.03
N TYR A 53 -6.18 11.20 8.18
CA TYR A 53 -4.77 11.58 8.19
C TYR A 53 -3.87 10.82 9.20
N PRO A 54 -4.20 10.74 10.50
CA PRO A 54 -3.39 9.99 11.47
C PRO A 54 -3.36 8.49 11.16
N TYR A 55 -4.46 7.95 10.64
CA TYR A 55 -4.53 6.53 10.27
C TYR A 55 -3.72 6.23 9.01
N TYR A 56 -3.81 7.09 8.00
CA TYR A 56 -2.98 7.07 6.80
C TYR A 56 -1.48 7.07 7.15
N ASN A 57 -1.06 8.01 8.01
CA ASN A 57 0.33 8.09 8.46
C ASN A 57 0.77 6.84 9.22
N ALA A 58 -0.10 6.25 10.05
CA ALA A 58 0.21 5.01 10.76
C ALA A 58 0.42 3.84 9.78
N LEU A 59 -0.41 3.73 8.75
CA LEU A 59 -0.27 2.70 7.71
C LEU A 59 1.02 2.87 6.91
N LEU A 60 1.35 4.09 6.48
CA LEU A 60 2.61 4.37 5.78
C LEU A 60 3.83 4.11 6.66
N SER A 61 3.78 4.50 7.93
CA SER A 61 4.87 4.23 8.88
C SER A 61 5.08 2.72 9.06
N SER A 62 3.99 1.96 9.20
CA SER A 62 4.05 0.49 9.29
C SER A 62 4.61 -0.13 8.00
N LEU A 63 4.17 0.33 6.83
CA LEU A 63 4.66 -0.12 5.53
C LEU A 63 6.15 0.16 5.35
N ASN A 64 6.60 1.35 5.74
CA ASN A 64 8.01 1.75 5.73
C ASN A 64 8.86 0.88 6.66
N SER A 65 8.38 0.65 7.89
CA SER A 65 9.04 -0.21 8.87
C SER A 65 9.17 -1.64 8.33
N PHE A 66 8.12 -2.18 7.72
CA PHE A 66 8.11 -3.50 7.11
C PHE A 66 9.12 -3.62 5.96
N CYS A 67 9.10 -2.67 5.01
CA CYS A 67 10.07 -2.67 3.91
C CYS A 67 11.51 -2.57 4.43
N ASN A 68 11.77 -1.68 5.39
CA ASN A 68 13.08 -1.51 6.00
C ASN A 68 13.57 -2.80 6.69
N ALA A 69 12.69 -3.53 7.37
CA ALA A 69 13.03 -4.81 8.00
C ALA A 69 13.42 -5.88 6.97
N ILE A 70 12.77 -5.89 5.79
CA ILE A 70 13.14 -6.79 4.69
C ILE A 70 14.50 -6.40 4.11
N GLU A 71 14.71 -5.11 3.89
CA GLU A 71 15.97 -4.57 3.35
C GLU A 71 17.16 -4.87 4.27
N GLN A 72 16.97 -4.81 5.60
CA GLN A 72 18.01 -5.13 6.58
C GLN A 72 18.29 -6.63 6.77
N ARG A 73 17.44 -7.52 6.25
CA ARG A 73 17.61 -8.97 6.40
C ARG A 73 18.44 -9.59 5.26
N ARG A 74 18.91 -8.78 4.31
CA ARG A 74 19.75 -9.21 3.19
C ARG A 74 21.24 -9.14 3.50
#